data_AF-A0A670XUR0-F1
#
_entry.id   AF-A0A670XUR0-F1
#
_cell.length_a   1.000
_cell.length_b   1.000
_cell.length_c   1.000
_cell.angle_alpha   90.00
_cell.angle_beta   90.00
_cell.angle_gamma   90.00
#
_symmetry.space_group_name_H-M   'P 1'
#
loop_
_entity.id
_entity.type
_entity.pdbx_description
1 polymer ?
#
loop_
_entity_poly.entity_id
_entity_poly.type
_entity_poly.pdbx_seq_one_letter_code
_entity_poly.pdbx_strand_id
1 'polypeptide(L)'
;AQAGGPIPFQTSGTGNLPSKDVCSSSVFQAEFLRLSLGFKCDLFTLEKRVRLEERSRDLAEGSLRKEITGALKLLDSLASLSEDNQVQEIVKKLQKSLDLLNQHATRIASKAEMLGAVHQESRVSKAVEVMIQHVENLKRTYAREHAELEELKELLLQNEKSFSSLGDRGNSQGNSNSASQPSLKWFTESASCPQQSGSSFDPPRKDGKLSPP
;
A
#
# COMPACT_ATOMS: atom_id res chain seq x y z
N ALA A 1 -17.56 0.73 72.75
CA ALA A 1 -17.48 1.94 71.92
C ALA A 1 -16.11 1.94 71.24
N GLN A 2 -15.92 2.17 69.96
CA GLN A 2 -16.78 2.30 68.79
C GLN A 2 -15.86 2.01 67.60
N ALA A 3 -16.32 1.20 66.64
CA ALA A 3 -15.60 0.93 65.40
C ALA A 3 -15.55 2.19 64.52
N GLY A 4 -14.38 2.50 63.96
CA GLY A 4 -14.20 3.52 62.93
C GLY A 4 -13.50 2.87 61.73
N GLY A 5 -14.26 2.63 60.66
CA GLY A 5 -13.78 1.99 59.44
C GLY A 5 -12.90 2.91 58.57
N PRO A 6 -12.25 2.37 57.52
CA PRO A 6 -11.42 3.16 56.62
C PRO A 6 -12.27 3.94 55.62
N ILE A 7 -11.89 5.19 55.39
CA ILE A 7 -12.45 6.11 54.40
C ILE A 7 -11.87 5.74 53.02
N PRO A 8 -12.67 5.55 51.95
CA PRO A 8 -12.12 5.41 50.60
C PRO A 8 -11.83 6.79 50.02
N PHE A 9 -10.56 7.01 49.69
CA PHE A 9 -10.07 8.16 48.94
C PHE A 9 -10.35 7.92 47.45
N GLN A 10 -11.37 8.59 46.88
CA GLN A 10 -11.55 8.63 45.43
C GLN A 10 -10.76 9.80 44.85
N THR A 11 -9.57 9.51 44.35
CA THR A 11 -8.89 10.34 43.34
C THR A 11 -9.38 9.91 41.97
N SER A 12 -10.35 10.63 41.42
CA SER A 12 -10.69 10.61 40.01
C SER A 12 -9.65 11.44 39.24
N GLY A 13 -8.64 10.75 38.72
CA GLY A 13 -7.65 11.34 37.84
C GLY A 13 -7.02 10.28 36.95
N THR A 14 -6.89 10.63 35.67
CA THR A 14 -6.07 9.97 34.63
C THR A 14 -6.64 8.66 34.08
N GLY A 15 -6.72 8.43 32.78
CA GLY A 15 -6.35 9.22 31.63
C GLY A 15 -6.95 8.51 30.41
N ASN A 16 -7.36 9.29 29.43
CA ASN A 16 -7.72 8.79 28.12
C ASN A 16 -6.44 8.13 27.55
N LEU A 17 -6.32 6.79 27.64
CA LEU A 17 -5.23 6.10 26.98
C LEU A 17 -5.41 6.38 25.49
N PRO A 18 -4.39 6.88 24.76
CA PRO A 18 -4.47 6.89 23.32
C PRO A 18 -4.62 5.44 22.88
N SER A 19 -5.81 5.14 22.37
CA SER A 19 -6.23 3.80 22.02
C SER A 19 -5.18 3.18 21.12
N LYS A 20 -4.67 2.00 21.50
CA LYS A 20 -3.69 1.21 20.73
C LYS A 20 -4.13 1.03 19.26
N ASP A 21 -5.44 1.12 19.04
CA ASP A 21 -6.13 1.09 17.75
C ASP A 21 -5.91 2.32 16.85
N VAL A 22 -5.71 3.51 17.42
CA VAL A 22 -5.44 4.74 16.63
C VAL A 22 -4.02 4.70 16.06
N CYS A 23 -3.06 4.25 16.87
CA CYS A 23 -1.67 4.12 16.45
C CYS A 23 -1.52 3.02 15.37
N SER A 24 -2.16 1.86 15.53
CA SER A 24 -2.11 0.79 14.52
C SER A 24 -2.83 1.19 13.23
N SER A 25 -4.01 1.83 13.33
CA SER A 25 -4.76 2.41 12.19
C SER A 25 -3.91 3.38 11.35
N SER A 26 -3.18 4.28 12.01
CA SER A 26 -2.33 5.28 11.33
C SER A 26 -1.15 4.66 10.55
N VAL A 27 -0.57 3.56 11.07
CA VAL A 27 0.55 2.85 10.42
C VAL A 27 0.06 2.12 9.17
N PHE A 28 -1.06 1.40 9.24
CA PHE A 28 -1.62 0.72 8.06
C PHE A 28 -2.06 1.70 6.97
N GLN A 29 -2.55 2.89 7.35
CA GLN A 29 -2.92 3.93 6.40
C GLN A 29 -1.70 4.51 5.67
N ALA A 30 -0.60 4.77 6.39
CA ALA A 30 0.66 5.22 5.79
C ALA A 30 1.24 4.16 4.83
N GLU A 31 1.24 2.89 5.25
CA GLU A 31 1.69 1.76 4.43
C GLU A 31 0.82 1.57 3.18
N PHE A 32 -0.50 1.65 3.31
CA PHE A 32 -1.43 1.62 2.17
C PHE A 32 -1.13 2.74 1.17
N LEU A 33 -0.92 3.98 1.64
CA LEU A 33 -0.62 5.10 0.77
C LEU A 33 0.70 4.88 0.00
N ARG A 34 1.74 4.42 0.70
CA ARG A 34 3.04 4.10 0.11
C ARG A 34 2.92 3.03 -0.98
N LEU A 35 2.22 1.93 -0.68
CA LEU A 35 2.00 0.84 -1.63
C LEU A 35 1.16 1.28 -2.84
N SER A 36 0.09 2.05 -2.60
CA SER A 36 -0.80 2.55 -3.66
C SER A 36 -0.08 3.47 -4.63
N LEU A 37 0.79 4.35 -4.13
CA LEU A 37 1.65 5.20 -4.97
C LEU A 37 2.65 4.36 -5.77
N GLY A 38 3.29 3.37 -5.14
CA GLY A 38 4.19 2.43 -5.81
C GLY A 38 3.51 1.70 -6.97
N PHE A 39 2.34 1.11 -6.72
CA PHE A 39 1.57 0.41 -7.75
C PHE A 39 1.07 1.33 -8.86
N LYS A 40 0.70 2.56 -8.54
CA LYS A 40 0.34 3.56 -9.56
C LYS A 40 1.53 3.84 -10.48
N CYS A 41 2.75 3.98 -9.93
CA CYS A 41 3.96 4.12 -10.74
C CYS A 41 4.24 2.87 -11.59
N ASP A 42 4.06 1.68 -11.02
CA ASP A 42 4.23 0.42 -11.73
C ASP A 42 3.25 0.30 -12.91
N LEU A 43 1.99 0.71 -12.74
CA LEU A 43 0.97 0.67 -13.79
C LEU A 43 1.40 1.39 -15.08
N PHE A 44 2.13 2.50 -14.97
CA PHE A 44 2.57 3.28 -16.15
C PHE A 44 3.94 2.87 -16.69
N THR A 45 4.75 2.15 -15.91
CA THR A 45 6.17 1.89 -16.25
C THR A 45 6.49 0.42 -16.48
N LEU A 46 5.66 -0.50 -15.98
CA LEU A 46 5.94 -1.92 -15.95
C LEU A 46 6.14 -2.50 -17.35
N GLU A 47 5.26 -2.20 -18.30
CA GLU A 47 5.37 -2.71 -19.68
C GLU A 47 6.73 -2.36 -20.32
N LYS A 48 7.19 -1.12 -20.15
CA LYS A 48 8.49 -0.67 -20.67
C LYS A 48 9.65 -1.39 -19.98
N ARG A 49 9.58 -1.55 -18.65
CA ARG A 49 10.60 -2.26 -17.89
C ARG A 49 10.68 -3.74 -18.28
N VAL A 50 9.54 -4.42 -18.41
CA VAL A 50 9.46 -5.83 -18.84
C VAL A 50 10.12 -5.99 -20.20
N ARG A 51 9.75 -5.17 -21.20
CA ARG A 51 10.35 -5.23 -22.54
C ARG A 51 11.86 -4.99 -22.54
N LEU A 52 12.36 -4.11 -21.68
CA LEU A 52 13.79 -3.84 -21.55
C LEU A 52 14.54 -5.05 -20.95
N GLU A 53 13.99 -5.66 -19.91
CA GLU A 53 14.58 -6.84 -19.27
C GLU A 53 14.53 -8.07 -20.18
N GLU A 54 13.42 -8.30 -20.89
CA GLU A 54 13.30 -9.37 -21.90
C GLU A 54 14.36 -9.21 -23.00
N ARG A 55 14.51 -7.99 -23.53
CA ARG A 55 15.54 -7.71 -24.54
C ARG A 55 16.95 -7.95 -23.99
N SER A 56 17.23 -7.55 -22.76
CA SER A 56 18.52 -7.77 -22.09
C SER A 56 18.82 -9.26 -21.96
N ARG A 57 17.84 -10.05 -21.49
CA ARG A 57 17.91 -11.52 -21.41
C ARG A 57 18.20 -12.13 -22.78
N ASP A 58 17.42 -11.78 -23.79
CA ASP A 58 17.52 -12.37 -25.12
C ASP A 58 18.89 -12.07 -25.77
N LEU A 59 19.44 -10.88 -25.54
CA LEU A 59 20.79 -10.52 -25.97
C LEU A 59 21.87 -11.34 -25.25
N ALA A 60 21.77 -11.48 -23.92
CA ALA A 60 22.73 -12.25 -23.13
C ALA A 60 22.72 -13.73 -23.52
N GLU A 61 21.54 -14.33 -23.58
CA GLU A 61 21.40 -15.73 -23.99
C GLU A 61 21.80 -15.94 -25.46
N GLY A 62 21.44 -15.00 -26.33
CA GLY A 62 21.84 -15.02 -27.73
C GLY A 62 23.36 -14.95 -27.90
N SER A 63 24.04 -14.11 -27.11
CA SER A 63 25.50 -14.01 -27.10
C SER A 63 26.13 -15.32 -26.63
N LEU A 64 25.65 -15.88 -25.53
CA LEU A 64 26.14 -17.16 -25.01
C LEU A 64 26.00 -18.29 -26.04
N ARG A 65 24.83 -18.41 -26.69
CA ARG A 65 24.61 -19.41 -27.74
C ARG A 65 25.57 -19.23 -28.91
N LYS A 66 25.83 -17.99 -29.32
CA LYS A 66 26.79 -17.69 -30.40
C LYS A 66 28.22 -18.07 -30.00
N GLU A 67 28.66 -17.73 -28.80
CA GLU A 67 30.00 -18.08 -28.31
C GLU A 67 30.19 -19.58 -28.18
N ILE A 68 29.23 -20.31 -27.61
CA ILE A 68 29.25 -21.77 -27.52
C ILE A 68 29.33 -22.39 -28.91
N THR A 69 28.50 -21.92 -29.85
CA THR A 69 28.51 -22.41 -31.24
C THR A 69 29.87 -22.12 -31.92
N GLY A 70 30.46 -20.96 -31.66
CA GLY A 70 31.79 -20.60 -32.16
C GLY A 70 32.88 -21.51 -31.60
N ALA A 71 32.85 -21.77 -30.30
CA ALA A 71 33.80 -22.66 -29.62
C ALA A 71 33.70 -24.10 -30.14
N LEU A 72 32.49 -24.62 -30.36
CA LEU A 72 32.28 -25.95 -30.94
C LEU A 72 32.89 -26.06 -32.34
N LYS A 73 32.69 -25.05 -33.21
CA LYS A 73 33.30 -25.01 -34.55
C LYS A 73 34.83 -24.99 -34.53
N LEU A 74 35.43 -24.28 -33.56
CA LEU A 74 36.88 -24.26 -33.37
C LEU A 74 37.39 -25.63 -32.90
N LEU A 75 36.65 -26.28 -32.00
CA LEU A 75 36.96 -27.64 -31.54
C LEU A 75 36.84 -28.67 -32.67
N ASP A 76 35.83 -28.56 -33.54
CA ASP A 76 35.71 -29.42 -34.74
C ASP A 76 36.90 -29.22 -35.69
N SER A 77 37.31 -27.96 -35.89
CA SER A 77 38.48 -27.64 -36.70
C SER A 77 39.75 -28.24 -36.07
N LEU A 78 39.92 -28.13 -34.76
CA LEU A 78 41.06 -28.70 -34.03
C LEU A 78 41.08 -30.24 -34.11
N ALA A 79 39.91 -30.88 -33.98
CA ALA A 79 39.77 -32.33 -34.19
C ALA A 79 40.17 -32.73 -35.61
N SER A 80 39.82 -31.95 -36.64
CA SER A 80 40.18 -32.29 -38.02
C SER A 80 41.70 -32.22 -38.31
N LEU A 81 42.46 -31.46 -37.49
CA LEU A 81 43.89 -31.25 -37.67
C LEU A 81 44.77 -32.25 -36.90
N SER A 82 44.19 -33.05 -36.01
CA SER A 82 44.94 -33.90 -35.08
C SER A 82 44.58 -35.38 -35.25
N GLU A 83 45.55 -36.23 -35.55
CA GLU A 83 45.35 -37.69 -35.60
C GLU A 83 45.56 -38.38 -34.24
N ASP A 84 46.03 -37.63 -33.23
CA ASP A 84 46.28 -38.15 -31.88
C ASP A 84 44.96 -38.45 -31.14
N ASN A 85 44.78 -39.73 -30.80
CA ASN A 85 43.63 -40.22 -30.04
C ASN A 85 43.43 -39.51 -28.69
N GLN A 86 44.51 -39.10 -28.01
CA GLN A 86 44.40 -38.36 -26.74
C GLN A 86 43.83 -36.96 -26.96
N VAL A 87 44.29 -36.26 -28.00
CA VAL A 87 43.77 -34.94 -28.38
C VAL A 87 42.30 -35.04 -28.77
N GLN A 88 41.94 -36.06 -29.56
CA GLN A 88 40.54 -36.34 -29.94
C GLN A 88 39.63 -36.58 -28.73
N GLU A 89 40.10 -37.31 -27.72
CA GLU A 89 39.32 -37.57 -26.51
C GLU A 89 39.09 -36.29 -25.69
N ILE A 90 40.13 -35.45 -25.55
CA ILE A 90 40.03 -34.16 -24.86
C ILE A 90 39.05 -33.24 -25.59
N VAL A 91 39.15 -33.15 -26.93
CA VAL A 91 38.21 -32.34 -27.73
C VAL A 91 36.77 -32.81 -27.53
N LYS A 92 36.50 -34.11 -27.61
CA LYS A 92 35.16 -34.66 -27.35
C LYS A 92 34.64 -34.35 -25.95
N LYS A 93 35.50 -34.41 -24.93
CA LYS A 93 35.14 -34.03 -23.55
C LYS A 93 34.78 -32.55 -23.46
N LEU A 94 35.53 -31.67 -24.13
CA LEU A 94 35.27 -30.22 -24.16
C LEU A 94 33.95 -29.91 -24.88
N GLN A 95 33.69 -30.53 -26.02
CA GLN A 95 32.42 -30.37 -26.76
C GLN A 95 31.23 -30.77 -25.88
N LYS A 96 31.28 -31.94 -25.25
CA LYS A 96 30.25 -32.40 -24.31
C LYS A 96 30.06 -31.43 -23.14
N SER A 97 31.15 -30.87 -22.61
CA SER A 97 31.08 -29.89 -21.53
C SER A 97 30.40 -28.60 -21.97
N LEU A 98 30.64 -28.12 -23.19
CA LEU A 98 30.00 -26.94 -23.76
C LEU A 98 28.50 -27.15 -24.00
N ASP A 99 28.10 -28.33 -24.47
CA ASP A 99 26.70 -28.69 -24.64
C ASP A 99 25.96 -28.72 -23.29
N LEU A 100 26.58 -29.34 -22.28
CA LEU A 100 26.05 -29.34 -20.92
C LEU A 100 25.94 -27.92 -20.37
N LEU A 101 26.97 -27.09 -20.55
CA LEU A 101 26.96 -25.69 -20.13
C LEU A 101 25.77 -24.93 -20.75
N ASN A 102 25.53 -25.08 -22.05
CA ASN A 102 24.38 -24.44 -22.73
C ASN A 102 23.04 -24.88 -22.13
N GLN A 103 22.88 -26.19 -21.89
CA GLN A 103 21.68 -26.75 -21.26
C GLN A 103 21.49 -26.25 -19.82
N HIS A 104 22.57 -26.20 -19.03
CA HIS A 104 22.53 -25.70 -17.66
C HIS A 104 22.22 -24.21 -17.61
N ALA A 105 22.84 -23.39 -18.46
CA ALA A 105 22.56 -21.96 -18.56
C ALA A 105 21.08 -21.69 -18.88
N THR A 106 20.53 -22.40 -19.87
CA THR A 106 19.09 -22.29 -20.22
C THR A 106 18.20 -22.68 -19.05
N ARG A 107 18.51 -23.81 -18.38
CA ARG A 107 17.73 -24.27 -17.22
C ARG A 107 17.80 -23.29 -16.04
N ILE A 108 18.98 -22.73 -15.77
CA ILE A 108 19.17 -21.74 -14.70
C ILE A 108 18.39 -20.47 -15.01
N ALA A 109 18.43 -19.97 -16.25
CA ALA A 109 17.65 -18.81 -16.67
C ALA A 109 16.14 -19.02 -16.43
N SER A 110 15.57 -20.14 -16.88
CA SER A 110 14.15 -20.45 -16.65
C SER A 110 13.79 -20.59 -15.17
N LYS A 111 14.67 -21.17 -14.35
CA LYS A 111 14.44 -21.28 -12.91
C LYS A 111 14.54 -19.93 -12.21
N ALA A 112 15.46 -19.06 -12.62
CA ALA A 112 15.59 -17.71 -12.09
C ALA A 112 14.35 -16.86 -12.42
N GLU A 113 13.82 -16.96 -13.64
CA GLU A 113 12.58 -16.28 -14.05
C GLU A 113 11.38 -16.72 -13.19
N MET A 114 11.17 -18.03 -13.06
CA MET A 114 10.10 -18.59 -12.23
C MET A 114 10.24 -18.19 -10.76
N LEU A 115 11.46 -18.25 -10.20
CA LEU A 115 11.72 -17.83 -8.82
C LEU A 115 11.43 -16.35 -8.63
N GLY A 116 11.81 -15.51 -9.60
CA GLY A 116 11.50 -14.09 -9.62
C GLY A 116 9.99 -13.82 -9.62
N ALA A 117 9.23 -14.55 -10.44
CA ALA A 117 7.77 -14.46 -10.49
C ALA A 117 7.14 -14.78 -9.12
N VAL A 118 7.54 -15.88 -8.49
CA VAL A 118 7.04 -16.27 -7.15
C VAL A 118 7.39 -15.23 -6.08
N HIS A 119 8.57 -14.61 -6.13
CA HIS A 119 8.91 -13.53 -5.21
C HIS A 119 8.03 -12.29 -5.41
N GLN A 120 7.72 -11.94 -6.67
CA GLN A 120 6.81 -10.83 -6.95
C GLN A 120 5.39 -11.15 -6.47
N GLU A 121 4.90 -12.38 -6.68
CA GLU A 121 3.61 -12.83 -6.13
C GLU A 121 3.58 -12.67 -4.62
N SER A 122 4.61 -13.14 -3.90
CA SER A 122 4.70 -12.99 -2.43
C SER A 122 4.65 -11.54 -1.98
N ARG A 123 5.32 -10.62 -2.69
CA ARG A 123 5.30 -9.18 -2.39
C ARG A 123 3.90 -8.59 -2.62
N VAL A 124 3.26 -8.95 -3.73
CA VAL A 124 1.90 -8.50 -4.04
C VAL A 124 0.91 -9.04 -3.01
N SER A 125 1.01 -10.30 -2.59
CA SER A 125 0.15 -10.88 -1.56
C SER A 125 0.20 -10.09 -0.25
N LYS A 126 1.40 -9.71 0.20
CA LYS A 126 1.56 -8.86 1.41
C LYS A 126 0.95 -7.47 1.23
N ALA A 127 1.10 -6.89 0.04
CA ALA A 127 0.51 -5.59 -0.23
C ALA A 127 -1.03 -5.66 -0.23
N VAL A 128 -1.60 -6.73 -0.79
CA VAL A 128 -3.05 -7.01 -0.76
C VAL A 128 -3.55 -7.16 0.67
N GLU A 129 -2.80 -7.81 1.56
CA GLU A 129 -3.14 -7.91 2.99
C GLU A 129 -3.26 -6.52 3.64
N VAL A 130 -2.30 -5.62 3.40
CA VAL A 130 -2.37 -4.22 3.88
C VAL A 130 -3.60 -3.50 3.31
N MET A 131 -3.96 -3.74 2.05
CA MET A 131 -5.15 -3.15 1.43
C MET A 131 -6.45 -3.66 2.07
N ILE A 132 -6.55 -4.97 2.35
CA ILE A 132 -7.68 -5.56 3.06
C ILE A 132 -7.81 -4.93 4.45
N GLN A 133 -6.71 -4.89 5.22
CA GLN A 133 -6.71 -4.30 6.55
C GLN A 133 -7.10 -2.82 6.54
N HIS A 134 -6.66 -2.06 5.53
CA HIS A 134 -7.04 -0.66 5.35
C HIS A 134 -8.55 -0.51 5.18
N VAL A 135 -9.18 -1.31 4.29
CA VAL A 135 -10.63 -1.29 4.07
C VAL A 135 -11.39 -1.68 5.34
N GLU A 136 -10.94 -2.71 6.05
CA GLU A 136 -11.57 -3.10 7.32
C GLU A 136 -11.46 -2.01 8.38
N ASN A 137 -10.32 -1.32 8.45
CA ASN A 137 -10.12 -0.22 9.37
C ASN A 137 -11.07 0.97 9.07
N LEU A 138 -11.27 1.28 7.79
CA LEU A 138 -12.27 2.27 7.38
C LEU A 138 -13.68 1.87 7.82
N LYS A 139 -14.07 0.60 7.66
CA LYS A 139 -15.37 0.09 8.14
C LYS A 139 -15.55 0.23 9.64
N ARG A 140 -14.53 -0.10 10.44
CA ARG A 140 -14.54 0.07 11.91
C ARG A 140 -14.68 1.53 12.30
N THR A 141 -13.94 2.41 11.62
CA THR A 141 -13.98 3.85 11.89
C THR A 141 -15.34 4.45 11.54
N TYR A 142 -15.89 4.11 10.36
CA TYR A 142 -17.24 4.51 9.97
C TYR A 142 -18.30 4.06 10.99
N ALA A 143 -18.26 2.81 11.46
CA ALA A 143 -19.20 2.30 12.44
C ALA A 143 -19.11 3.03 13.79
N ARG A 144 -17.89 3.36 14.23
CA ARG A 144 -17.65 4.12 15.46
C ARG A 144 -18.16 5.55 15.36
N GLU A 145 -17.76 6.26 14.31
CA GLU A 145 -18.21 7.64 14.06
C GLU A 145 -19.73 7.72 13.90
N HIS A 146 -20.35 6.71 13.28
CA HIS A 146 -21.80 6.62 13.18
C HIS A 146 -22.48 6.45 14.55
N ALA A 147 -21.95 5.59 15.42
CA ALA A 147 -22.48 5.41 16.77
C ALA A 147 -22.33 6.68 17.63
N GLU A 148 -21.16 7.33 17.60
CA GLU A 148 -20.91 8.60 18.30
C GLU A 148 -21.87 9.71 17.84
N LEU A 149 -22.19 9.74 16.54
CA LEU A 149 -23.13 10.70 15.97
C LEU A 149 -24.57 10.44 16.43
N GLU A 150 -25.02 9.19 16.50
CA GLU A 150 -26.35 8.85 17.00
C GLU A 150 -26.47 9.15 18.52
N GLU A 151 -25.44 8.87 19.31
CA GLU A 151 -25.40 9.24 20.74
C GLU A 151 -25.55 10.76 20.93
N LEU A 152 -24.83 11.56 20.14
CA LEU A 152 -24.93 13.02 20.21
C LEU A 152 -26.33 13.52 19.84
N LYS A 153 -26.99 12.92 18.84
CA LYS A 153 -28.37 13.25 18.50
C LYS A 153 -29.34 12.96 19.64
N GLU A 154 -29.19 11.81 20.29
CA GLU A 154 -30.03 11.43 21.43
C GLU A 154 -29.86 12.41 22.60
N LEU A 155 -28.63 12.80 22.91
CA LEU A 155 -28.34 13.80 23.95
C LEU A 155 -28.99 15.15 23.64
N LEU A 156 -28.95 15.61 22.39
CA LEU A 156 -29.61 16.85 21.97
C LEU A 156 -31.14 16.78 22.11
N LEU A 157 -31.75 15.68 21.68
CA LEU A 157 -33.20 15.47 21.82
C LEU A 157 -33.64 15.38 23.29
N GLN A 158 -32.83 14.75 24.15
CA GLN A 158 -33.09 14.71 25.59
C GLN A 158 -32.98 16.10 26.23
N ASN A 159 -32.03 16.90 25.76
CA ASN A 159 -31.82 18.27 26.21
C ASN A 159 -33.03 19.16 25.84
N GLU A 160 -33.52 19.11 24.59
CA GLU A 160 -34.74 19.82 24.17
C GLU A 160 -35.98 19.42 24.99
N LYS A 161 -36.16 18.13 25.28
CA LYS A 161 -37.23 17.63 26.15
C LYS A 161 -37.10 18.12 27.59
N SER A 162 -35.88 18.23 28.09
CA SER A 162 -35.62 18.72 29.46
C SER A 162 -35.93 20.21 29.58
N PHE A 163 -35.62 21.02 28.55
CA PHE A 163 -35.96 22.44 28.51
C PHE A 163 -37.46 22.70 28.31
N SER A 164 -38.16 21.90 27.50
CA SER A 164 -39.62 22.00 27.35
C SER A 164 -40.38 21.55 28.61
N SER A 165 -39.87 20.56 29.34
CA SER A 165 -40.45 20.13 30.63
C SER A 165 -40.22 21.13 31.78
N LEU A 166 -39.18 21.97 31.73
CA LEU A 166 -38.98 23.04 32.71
C LEU A 166 -39.89 24.27 32.46
N GLY A 167 -40.43 24.42 31.25
CA GLY A 167 -41.33 25.51 30.88
C GLY A 167 -42.77 25.35 31.36
N ASP A 168 -43.20 24.16 31.78
CA ASP A 168 -44.59 23.86 32.15
C ASP A 168 -44.86 23.91 33.66
N ARG A 169 -43.91 24.42 34.46
CA ARG A 169 -44.02 24.47 35.92
C ARG A 169 -44.11 25.89 36.47
N GLY A 170 -44.86 26.74 35.76
CA GLY A 170 -45.02 28.15 36.11
C GLY A 170 -46.25 28.80 35.49
N ASN A 171 -47.44 28.20 35.58
CA ASN A 171 -48.69 28.94 35.41
C ASN A 171 -49.49 28.98 36.72
N SER A 172 -49.18 29.99 37.52
CA SER A 172 -50.14 30.60 38.45
C SER A 172 -49.88 32.11 38.42
N GLN A 173 -50.51 32.73 37.43
CA GLN A 173 -51.17 34.03 37.49
C GLN A 173 -50.37 35.21 38.09
N GLY A 174 -49.93 36.10 37.20
CA GLY A 174 -49.73 37.52 37.50
C GLY A 174 -48.28 37.99 37.38
N ASN A 175 -47.91 38.53 36.21
CA ASN A 175 -47.59 39.94 36.02
C ASN A 175 -46.98 40.12 34.62
N SER A 176 -47.41 41.17 33.91
CA SER A 176 -46.79 41.66 32.68
C SER A 176 -45.30 41.90 32.88
N ASN A 177 -44.45 41.31 32.04
CA ASN A 177 -43.18 41.93 31.62
C ASN A 177 -42.58 41.19 30.41
N SER A 178 -42.19 42.01 29.43
CA SER A 178 -41.40 41.67 28.24
C SER A 178 -40.10 40.97 28.61
N ALA A 179 -39.82 39.80 28.01
CA ALA A 179 -38.47 39.25 27.97
C ALA A 179 -38.25 38.38 26.72
N SER A 180 -37.19 38.73 26.03
CA SER A 180 -36.74 38.37 24.69
C SER A 180 -36.61 36.87 24.40
N GLN A 181 -36.89 36.50 23.15
CA GLN A 181 -36.50 35.22 22.55
C GLN A 181 -35.00 34.93 22.75
N PRO A 182 -34.60 33.70 23.14
CA PRO A 182 -33.21 33.30 23.02
C PRO A 182 -32.92 32.99 21.55
N SER A 183 -32.18 33.90 20.91
CA SER A 183 -31.68 33.74 19.56
C SER A 183 -30.57 32.67 19.55
N LEU A 184 -30.86 31.49 19.01
CA LEU A 184 -29.86 30.46 18.68
C LEU A 184 -28.93 31.00 17.58
N LYS A 185 -27.84 31.65 17.98
CA LYS A 185 -26.82 32.24 17.08
C LYS A 185 -25.39 31.80 17.39
N TRP A 186 -25.16 30.56 17.84
CA TRP A 186 -23.78 30.11 18.08
C TRP A 186 -23.40 28.72 17.54
N PHE A 187 -24.09 28.20 16.53
CA PHE A 187 -23.53 27.08 15.75
C PHE A 187 -23.44 27.45 14.27
N THR A 188 -22.36 28.16 13.93
CA THR A 188 -21.86 28.23 12.56
C THR A 188 -20.35 28.22 12.63
N GLU A 189 -19.80 27.08 13.00
CA GLU A 189 -18.41 26.75 12.67
C GLU A 189 -18.43 25.39 11.99
N SER A 190 -18.67 25.46 10.68
CA SER A 190 -18.49 24.35 9.77
C SER A 190 -17.04 23.90 9.86
N ALA A 191 -16.80 22.71 10.40
CA ALA A 191 -15.56 22.00 10.16
C ALA A 191 -15.40 21.87 8.65
N SER A 192 -14.51 22.68 8.09
CA SER A 192 -14.11 22.56 6.70
C SER A 192 -13.39 21.24 6.53
N CYS A 193 -13.99 20.32 5.77
CA CYS A 193 -13.24 19.23 5.14
C CYS A 193 -12.05 19.86 4.39
N PRO A 194 -10.80 19.40 4.61
CA PRO A 194 -9.75 19.73 3.68
C PRO A 194 -10.11 19.07 2.33
N GLN A 195 -10.56 19.88 1.37
CA GLN A 195 -10.51 19.50 -0.02
C GLN A 195 -9.05 19.16 -0.34
N GLN A 196 -8.76 17.87 -0.53
CA GLN A 196 -7.59 17.49 -1.31
C GLN A 196 -7.80 18.09 -2.70
N SER A 197 -7.15 19.21 -2.94
CA SER A 197 -6.96 19.78 -4.26
C SER A 197 -6.43 18.66 -5.16
N GLY A 198 -7.23 18.25 -6.13
CA GLY A 198 -6.76 17.43 -7.24
C GLY A 198 -5.60 18.16 -7.90
N SER A 199 -4.38 17.71 -7.66
CA SER A 199 -3.26 18.04 -8.51
C SER A 199 -3.50 17.29 -9.83
N SER A 200 -4.12 17.97 -10.79
CA SER A 200 -3.97 17.61 -12.20
C SER A 200 -2.48 17.63 -12.50
N PHE A 201 -1.87 16.45 -12.54
CA PHE A 201 -0.51 16.31 -13.02
C PHE A 201 -0.59 16.33 -14.54
N ASP A 202 -0.50 17.53 -15.12
CA ASP A 202 -0.36 17.67 -16.57
C ASP A 202 1.03 17.14 -16.99
N PRO A 203 1.10 16.10 -17.84
CA PRO A 203 2.37 15.67 -18.38
C PRO A 203 2.95 16.76 -19.31
N PRO A 204 4.28 16.92 -19.37
CA PRO A 204 4.89 17.91 -20.25
C PRO A 204 4.52 17.61 -21.71
N ARG A 205 3.92 18.61 -22.38
CA ARG A 205 3.74 18.62 -23.83
C ARG A 205 5.09 18.43 -24.49
N LYS A 206 5.23 17.38 -25.29
CA LYS A 206 6.38 17.19 -26.18
C LYS A 206 6.23 18.13 -27.37
N ASP A 207 6.54 19.41 -27.19
CA ASP A 207 6.83 20.30 -28.32
C ASP A 207 8.29 20.08 -28.74
N GLY A 208 8.52 18.92 -29.34
CA GLY A 208 9.78 18.55 -29.99
C GLY A 208 9.55 18.50 -31.49
N LYS A 209 9.56 19.68 -32.12
CA LYS A 209 9.48 19.89 -33.55
C LYS A 209 10.66 19.17 -34.22
N LEU A 210 10.39 18.06 -34.91
CA LEU A 210 11.31 17.49 -35.89
C LEU A 210 11.57 18.55 -36.96
N SER A 211 12.83 18.92 -37.14
CA SER A 211 13.28 19.61 -38.35
C SER A 211 14.32 18.72 -39.04
N PRO A 212 14.05 18.24 -40.27
CA PRO A 212 15.07 17.67 -41.16
C PRO A 212 15.77 18.81 -41.95
N PRO A 213 16.82 18.56 -42.75
CA PRO A 213 17.45 17.29 -43.12
C PRO A 213 18.78 16.99 -42.42
#